data_AF-A0A963CMB8-F1
#
_entry.id   AF-A0A963CMB8-F1
#
_cell.length_a   1.000
_cell.length_b   1.000
_cell.length_c   1.000
_cell.angle_alpha   90.00
_cell.angle_beta   90.00
_cell.angle_gamma   90.00
#
_symmetry.space_group_name_H-M   'P 1'
#
loop_
_entity.id
_entity.type
_entity.pdbx_description
1 polymer ?
#
loop_
_entity_poly.entity_id
_entity_poly.type
_entity_poly.pdbx_seq_one_letter_code
_entity_poly.pdbx_strand_id
1 'polypeptide(L)'
;PFDLLYWNSDSTRMPAKMHSWYLRNMYLNNRLCKAELTVADTPIDLTTVDVPTCFVSAIEDHIAPWKSTYAGAQLFSGPVRFILGGSGHIAGIINPPEGGKYDYRVTDELVSNPDEWAVGADKHPGSWWPEWQRWIAPMSGEMVAARKPGSGKFKVLEEAPGSYVKARSGAGSAASLPKTTAEKTASKSSAQKAIQTADKAATSEKAWTIKALDTSQAADDLTAINGIGPKLAAVLKDKGIASYAALAAKSAEEIKSLLLSEGAGYSRYDTSSWPEQAKSRIKK
;
A
#
# COMPACT_ATOMS: atom_id res chain seq x y z
N PRO A 1 -0.61 -15.56 -25.66
CA PRO A 1 -0.67 -14.38 -24.76
C PRO A 1 0.53 -14.39 -23.82
N PHE A 2 1.08 -13.22 -23.50
CA PHE A 2 2.00 -13.05 -22.39
C PHE A 2 1.29 -13.51 -21.09
N ASP A 3 1.95 -14.32 -20.28
CA ASP A 3 1.40 -14.98 -19.08
C ASP A 3 0.74 -13.99 -18.11
N LEU A 4 1.37 -12.85 -17.86
CA LEU A 4 0.82 -11.81 -16.99
C LEU A 4 -0.49 -11.22 -17.52
N LEU A 5 -0.61 -11.05 -18.84
CA LEU A 5 -1.85 -10.56 -19.45
C LEU A 5 -2.96 -11.60 -19.39
N TYR A 6 -2.61 -12.88 -19.48
CA TYR A 6 -3.56 -13.97 -19.30
C TYR A 6 -4.12 -13.96 -17.88
N TRP A 7 -3.25 -13.94 -16.85
CA TRP A 7 -3.67 -13.84 -15.46
C TRP A 7 -4.53 -12.59 -15.19
N ASN A 8 -4.11 -11.42 -15.68
CA ASN A 8 -4.84 -10.17 -15.45
C ASN A 8 -6.23 -10.16 -16.10
N SER A 9 -6.39 -10.90 -17.20
CA SER A 9 -7.66 -11.00 -17.92
C SER A 9 -8.59 -12.07 -17.33
N ASP A 10 -8.08 -12.97 -16.48
CA ASP A 10 -8.86 -14.02 -15.81
C ASP A 10 -9.51 -13.49 -14.52
N SER A 11 -10.53 -12.64 -14.72
CA SER A 11 -11.20 -11.91 -13.63
C SER A 11 -12.04 -12.81 -12.72
N THR A 12 -12.15 -12.41 -11.45
CA THR A 12 -13.04 -13.04 -10.46
C THR A 12 -14.20 -12.13 -10.07
N ARG A 13 -15.29 -12.71 -9.54
CA ARG A 13 -16.42 -11.95 -8.98
C ARG A 13 -16.34 -11.90 -7.46
N MET A 14 -16.72 -10.77 -6.88
CA MET A 14 -16.85 -10.60 -5.44
C MET A 14 -18.31 -10.43 -5.03
N PRO A 15 -18.76 -10.99 -3.90
CA PRO A 15 -20.08 -10.69 -3.35
C PRO A 15 -20.24 -9.19 -3.07
N ALA A 16 -21.34 -8.59 -3.54
CA ALA A 16 -21.53 -7.14 -3.52
C ALA A 16 -21.41 -6.53 -2.11
N LYS A 17 -21.89 -7.24 -1.08
CA LYS A 17 -21.79 -6.81 0.33
C LYS A 17 -20.35 -6.76 0.80
N MET A 18 -19.55 -7.79 0.49
CA MET A 18 -18.14 -7.86 0.85
C MET A 18 -17.35 -6.75 0.13
N HIS A 19 -17.53 -6.62 -1.18
CA HIS A 19 -16.85 -5.59 -1.98
C HIS A 19 -17.17 -4.16 -1.51
N SER A 20 -18.46 -3.84 -1.33
CA SER A 20 -18.89 -2.51 -0.85
C SER A 20 -18.39 -2.21 0.57
N TRP A 21 -18.34 -3.24 1.42
CA TRP A 21 -17.80 -3.10 2.77
C TRP A 21 -16.30 -2.82 2.72
N TYR A 22 -15.54 -3.56 1.90
CA TYR A 22 -14.10 -3.38 1.74
C TYR A 22 -13.75 -1.98 1.22
N LEU A 23 -14.38 -1.50 0.14
CA LEU A 23 -14.13 -0.16 -0.40
C LEU A 23 -14.43 0.95 0.61
N ARG A 24 -15.57 0.87 1.32
CA ARG A 24 -15.96 1.90 2.29
C ARG A 24 -15.04 1.92 3.50
N ASN A 25 -14.71 0.76 4.04
CA ASN A 25 -13.98 0.67 5.30
C ASN A 25 -12.46 0.80 5.12
N MET A 26 -11.91 0.30 4.01
CA MET A 26 -10.46 0.35 3.75
C MET A 26 -10.08 1.59 2.95
N TYR A 27 -10.58 1.72 1.71
CA TYR A 27 -10.14 2.79 0.81
C TYR A 27 -10.67 4.17 1.20
N LEU A 28 -11.97 4.29 1.51
CA LEU A 28 -12.57 5.60 1.81
C LEU A 28 -12.27 6.06 3.23
N ASN A 29 -12.47 5.19 4.22
CA ASN A 29 -12.44 5.60 5.63
C ASN A 29 -11.16 5.17 6.37
N ASN A 30 -10.33 4.30 5.78
CA ASN A 30 -9.09 3.78 6.36
C ASN A 30 -9.24 3.29 7.81
N ARG A 31 -10.30 2.52 8.09
CA ARG A 31 -10.72 2.15 9.44
C ARG A 31 -9.87 1.06 10.08
N LEU A 32 -9.21 0.23 9.27
CA LEU A 32 -8.30 -0.81 9.77
C LEU A 32 -7.12 -0.19 10.53
N CYS A 33 -6.48 0.83 9.94
CA CYS A 33 -5.35 1.51 10.57
C CYS A 33 -5.72 2.37 11.78
N LYS A 34 -7.02 2.58 12.03
CA LYS A 34 -7.56 3.37 13.15
C LYS A 34 -8.15 2.51 14.27
N ALA A 35 -8.05 1.18 14.17
CA ALA A 35 -8.70 0.23 15.07
C ALA A 35 -10.23 0.44 15.21
N GLU A 36 -10.90 0.82 14.11
CA GLU A 36 -12.33 1.15 14.10
C GLU A 36 -13.21 0.01 13.52
N LEU A 37 -12.66 -1.19 13.34
CA LEU A 37 -13.36 -2.31 12.71
C LEU A 37 -13.78 -3.36 13.72
N THR A 38 -14.90 -4.02 13.43
CA THR A 38 -15.34 -5.23 14.12
C THR A 38 -15.68 -6.27 13.07
N VAL A 39 -15.08 -7.46 13.17
CA VAL A 39 -15.30 -8.59 12.25
C VAL A 39 -15.57 -9.82 13.09
N ALA A 40 -16.67 -10.54 12.79
CA ALA A 40 -17.12 -11.69 13.58
C ALA A 40 -17.18 -11.37 15.10
N ASP A 41 -17.83 -10.25 15.43
CA ASP A 41 -17.99 -9.74 16.80
C ASP A 41 -16.68 -9.45 17.55
N THR A 42 -15.55 -9.40 16.83
CA THR A 42 -14.22 -9.15 17.38
C THR A 42 -13.71 -7.77 16.92
N PRO A 43 -13.43 -6.83 17.83
CA PRO A 43 -12.75 -5.58 17.50
C PRO A 43 -11.37 -5.86 16.89
N ILE A 44 -11.02 -5.15 15.83
CA ILE A 44 -9.76 -5.33 15.11
C ILE A 44 -8.84 -4.17 15.41
N ASP A 45 -7.69 -4.49 15.99
CA ASP A 45 -6.60 -3.57 16.28
C ASP A 45 -5.27 -4.24 15.88
N LEU A 46 -4.56 -3.67 14.91
CA LEU A 46 -3.30 -4.22 14.39
C LEU A 46 -2.18 -4.21 15.44
N THR A 47 -2.27 -3.35 16.45
CA THR A 47 -1.27 -3.30 17.53
C THR A 47 -1.32 -4.54 18.42
N THR A 48 -2.39 -5.34 18.34
CA THR A 48 -2.53 -6.60 19.09
C THR A 48 -1.86 -7.78 18.41
N VAL A 49 -1.33 -7.61 17.18
CA VAL A 49 -0.61 -8.66 16.47
C VAL A 49 0.85 -8.68 16.94
N ASP A 50 1.20 -9.69 17.75
CA ASP A 50 2.50 -9.87 18.40
C ASP A 50 3.40 -10.93 17.74
N VAL A 51 2.91 -11.59 16.69
CA VAL A 51 3.66 -12.61 15.95
C VAL A 51 4.67 -11.99 14.99
N PRO A 52 5.81 -12.67 14.71
CA PRO A 52 6.75 -12.23 13.68
C PRO A 52 6.07 -12.06 12.31
N THR A 53 6.22 -10.87 11.72
CA THR A 53 5.54 -10.50 10.47
C THR A 53 6.55 -10.02 9.45
N CYS A 54 6.48 -10.53 8.21
CA CYS A 54 7.30 -10.06 7.09
C CYS A 54 6.43 -9.32 6.08
N PHE A 55 6.77 -8.06 5.83
CA PHE A 55 6.22 -7.24 4.76
C PHE A 55 7.16 -7.27 3.56
N VAL A 56 6.59 -7.43 2.37
CA VAL A 56 7.32 -7.33 1.11
C VAL A 56 6.61 -6.30 0.24
N SER A 57 7.38 -5.40 -0.35
CA SER A 57 6.88 -4.36 -1.26
C SER A 57 7.85 -4.15 -2.40
N ALA A 58 7.40 -3.53 -3.49
CA ALA A 58 8.25 -3.21 -4.63
C ALA A 58 8.39 -1.69 -4.81
N ILE A 59 9.61 -1.23 -5.09
CA ILE A 59 9.98 0.20 -5.05
C ILE A 59 9.23 1.04 -6.10
N GLU A 60 8.85 0.46 -7.24
CA GLU A 60 8.10 1.12 -8.33
C GLU A 60 6.63 0.65 -8.38
N ASP A 61 6.11 0.07 -7.29
CA ASP A 61 4.70 -0.34 -7.21
C ASP A 61 3.78 0.89 -7.15
N HIS A 62 3.02 1.11 -8.21
CA HIS A 62 2.03 2.18 -8.31
C HIS A 62 0.62 1.74 -7.88
N ILE A 63 0.39 0.44 -7.66
CA ILE A 63 -0.87 -0.12 -7.18
C ILE A 63 -0.88 -0.12 -5.64
N ALA A 64 0.20 -0.61 -5.03
CA ALA A 64 0.43 -0.59 -3.59
C ALA A 64 1.75 0.13 -3.28
N PRO A 65 1.75 1.48 -3.20
CA PRO A 65 2.97 2.25 -2.96
C PRO A 65 3.68 1.78 -1.70
N TRP A 66 4.98 1.48 -1.82
CA TRP A 66 5.74 0.87 -0.73
C TRP A 66 5.78 1.71 0.55
N LYS A 67 5.68 3.04 0.44
CA LYS A 67 5.59 3.92 1.62
C LYS A 67 4.28 3.73 2.38
N SER A 68 3.19 3.43 1.68
CA SER A 68 1.88 3.15 2.28
C SER A 68 1.89 1.79 2.98
N THR A 69 2.49 0.77 2.37
CA THR A 69 2.65 -0.55 3.01
C THR A 69 3.65 -0.50 4.17
N TYR A 70 4.69 0.33 4.09
CA TYR A 70 5.62 0.61 5.17
C TYR A 70 4.92 1.23 6.38
N ALA A 71 4.06 2.23 6.16
CA ALA A 71 3.24 2.80 7.23
C ALA A 71 2.32 1.75 7.88
N GLY A 72 1.79 0.79 7.10
CA GLY A 72 1.03 -0.35 7.63
C GLY A 72 1.89 -1.31 8.46
N ALA A 73 3.13 -1.55 8.06
CA ALA A 73 4.08 -2.40 8.78
C ALA A 73 4.39 -1.85 10.18
N GLN A 74 4.39 -0.53 10.36
CA GLN A 74 4.63 0.13 11.65
C GLN A 74 3.48 0.02 12.65
N LEU A 75 2.32 -0.52 12.26
CA LEU A 75 1.16 -0.66 13.14
C LEU A 75 1.20 -1.93 14.00
N PHE A 76 2.08 -2.88 13.68
CA PHE A 76 2.19 -4.18 14.35
C PHE A 76 3.12 -4.07 15.57
N SER A 77 2.79 -4.76 16.66
CA SER A 77 3.62 -4.75 17.88
C SER A 77 4.67 -5.87 17.92
N GLY A 78 4.42 -6.96 17.19
CA GLY A 78 5.38 -8.06 17.02
C GLY A 78 6.61 -7.67 16.20
N PRO A 79 7.63 -8.54 16.14
CA PRO A 79 8.81 -8.31 15.31
C PRO A 79 8.42 -8.17 13.83
N VAL A 80 8.81 -7.06 13.20
CA VAL A 80 8.51 -6.79 11.79
C VAL A 80 9.79 -6.83 10.96
N ARG A 81 9.80 -7.63 9.89
CA ARG A 81 10.78 -7.54 8.81
C ARG A 81 10.15 -6.83 7.62
N PHE A 82 10.83 -5.82 7.08
CA PHE A 82 10.40 -5.16 5.85
C PHE A 82 11.42 -5.41 4.74
N ILE A 83 10.95 -5.89 3.59
CA ILE A 83 11.76 -6.17 2.41
C ILE A 83 11.23 -5.30 1.27
N LEU A 84 12.13 -4.53 0.65
CA LEU A 84 11.81 -3.67 -0.48
C LEU A 84 12.48 -4.19 -1.75
N GLY A 85 11.74 -4.95 -2.55
CA GLY A 85 12.18 -5.41 -3.87
C GLY A 85 12.23 -4.29 -4.90
N GLY A 86 13.03 -4.48 -5.94
CA GLY A 86 13.06 -3.62 -7.12
C GLY A 86 11.84 -3.83 -8.03
N SER A 87 11.73 -2.98 -9.06
CA SER A 87 10.64 -2.99 -10.05
C SER A 87 9.23 -2.70 -9.47
N GLY A 88 8.19 -2.96 -10.27
CA GLY A 88 6.79 -2.65 -9.97
C GLY A 88 5.99 -3.85 -9.45
N HIS A 89 4.68 -3.67 -9.31
CA HIS A 89 3.75 -4.58 -8.61
C HIS A 89 3.97 -6.07 -8.87
N ILE A 90 3.92 -6.51 -10.13
CA ILE A 90 4.06 -7.93 -10.46
C ILE A 90 5.53 -8.32 -10.59
N ALA A 91 6.32 -7.54 -11.33
CA ALA A 91 7.71 -7.88 -11.65
C ALA A 91 8.63 -7.87 -10.43
N GLY A 92 8.35 -7.04 -9.43
CA GLY A 92 9.10 -7.00 -8.18
C GLY A 92 8.72 -8.13 -7.21
N ILE A 93 7.45 -8.54 -7.19
CA ILE A 93 6.97 -9.61 -6.31
C ILE A 93 7.26 -10.99 -6.91
N ILE A 94 6.96 -11.17 -8.20
CA ILE A 94 7.23 -12.40 -8.95
C ILE A 94 8.61 -12.28 -9.61
N ASN A 95 9.65 -12.40 -8.80
CA ASN A 95 11.05 -12.34 -9.23
C ASN A 95 11.79 -13.64 -8.86
N PRO A 96 11.75 -14.69 -9.69
CA PRO A 96 12.47 -15.93 -9.43
C PRO A 96 13.99 -15.71 -9.32
N PRO A 97 14.68 -16.36 -8.37
CA PRO A 97 16.12 -16.15 -8.14
C PRO A 97 16.98 -16.52 -9.35
N GLU A 98 16.57 -17.49 -10.16
CA GLU A 98 17.28 -17.93 -11.38
C GLU A 98 17.34 -16.83 -12.44
N GLY A 99 16.42 -15.85 -12.40
CA GLY A 99 16.37 -14.75 -13.34
C GLY A 99 17.46 -13.70 -13.11
N GLY A 100 18.02 -13.60 -11.90
CA GLY A 100 19.08 -12.65 -11.54
C GLY A 100 18.71 -11.16 -11.74
N LYS A 101 17.42 -10.83 -11.86
CA LYS A 101 16.94 -9.48 -12.14
C LYS A 101 16.74 -8.68 -10.86
N TYR A 102 16.86 -7.36 -11.02
CA TYR A 102 16.60 -6.35 -10.00
C TYR A 102 17.52 -6.47 -8.78
N ASP A 103 17.07 -5.90 -7.68
CA ASP A 103 17.70 -5.88 -6.39
C ASP A 103 16.60 -5.88 -5.31
N TYR A 104 17.01 -5.99 -4.05
CA TYR A 104 16.14 -5.75 -2.92
C TYR A 104 16.90 -5.02 -1.82
N ARG A 105 16.16 -4.38 -0.91
CA ARG A 105 16.70 -3.77 0.30
C ARG A 105 16.10 -4.40 1.54
N VAL A 106 16.92 -4.53 2.59
CA VAL A 106 16.49 -5.04 3.89
C VAL A 106 17.39 -4.47 5.00
N THR A 107 16.82 -4.32 6.18
CA THR A 107 17.54 -4.05 7.44
C THR A 107 16.71 -4.63 8.59
N ASP A 108 17.33 -4.79 9.76
CA ASP A 108 16.66 -5.32 10.95
C ASP A 108 15.89 -4.23 11.73
N GLU A 109 16.07 -2.95 11.38
CA GLU A 109 15.37 -1.83 12.02
C GLU A 109 14.25 -1.27 11.16
N LEU A 110 13.10 -0.98 11.77
CA LEU A 110 11.96 -0.31 11.13
C LEU A 110 11.83 1.13 11.64
N VAL A 111 12.68 2.04 11.15
CA VAL A 111 12.65 3.45 11.56
C VAL A 111 11.36 4.15 11.13
N SER A 112 11.04 5.29 11.74
CA SER A 112 9.76 5.98 11.51
C SER A 112 9.59 6.49 10.08
N ASN A 113 10.65 7.05 9.48
CA ASN A 113 10.62 7.62 8.15
C ASN A 113 10.98 6.56 7.08
N PRO A 114 10.06 6.24 6.14
CA PRO A 114 10.34 5.25 5.10
C PRO A 114 11.53 5.64 4.20
N ASP A 115 11.75 6.92 3.92
CA ASP A 115 12.85 7.36 3.06
C ASP A 115 14.20 7.17 3.75
N GLU A 116 14.28 7.46 5.05
CA GLU A 116 15.47 7.19 5.87
C GLU A 116 15.74 5.69 5.94
N TRP A 117 14.69 4.88 6.13
CA TRP A 117 14.79 3.42 6.08
C TRP A 117 15.38 2.94 4.76
N ALA A 118 14.86 3.42 3.62
CA ALA A 118 15.30 2.97 2.30
C ALA A 118 16.74 3.39 1.96
N VAL A 119 17.23 4.51 2.52
CA VAL A 119 18.62 4.95 2.40
C VAL A 119 19.55 4.13 3.29
N GLY A 120 19.11 3.81 4.51
CA GLY A 120 19.90 3.04 5.47
C GLY A 120 19.88 1.52 5.25
N ALA A 121 18.92 1.00 4.50
CA ALA A 121 18.78 -0.43 4.24
C ALA A 121 19.85 -0.96 3.27
N ASP A 122 20.41 -2.13 3.59
CA ASP A 122 21.41 -2.78 2.76
C ASP A 122 20.78 -3.21 1.43
N LYS A 123 21.47 -2.88 0.33
CA LYS A 123 21.06 -3.22 -1.02
C LYS A 123 21.72 -4.52 -1.48
N HIS A 124 20.90 -5.50 -1.85
CA HIS A 124 21.33 -6.81 -2.31
C HIS A 124 20.90 -7.04 -3.76
N PRO A 125 21.76 -7.61 -4.62
CA PRO A 125 21.38 -7.93 -6.00
C PRO A 125 20.42 -9.12 -6.07
N GLY A 126 19.57 -9.15 -7.09
CA GLY A 126 18.72 -10.30 -7.41
C GLY A 126 17.40 -10.35 -6.65
N SER A 127 16.86 -11.56 -6.51
CA SER A 127 15.55 -11.83 -5.91
C SER A 127 15.58 -11.70 -4.39
N TRP A 128 14.47 -11.21 -3.83
CA TRP A 128 14.21 -11.20 -2.39
C TRP A 128 13.72 -12.55 -1.84
N TRP A 129 13.34 -13.52 -2.69
CA TRP A 129 12.81 -14.81 -2.22
C TRP A 129 13.78 -15.56 -1.30
N PRO A 130 15.10 -15.66 -1.59
CA PRO A 130 16.05 -16.30 -0.68
C PRO A 130 16.16 -15.58 0.66
N GLU A 131 15.98 -14.26 0.69
CA GLU A 131 16.00 -13.47 1.91
C GLU A 131 14.78 -13.77 2.80
N TRP A 132 13.58 -13.86 2.21
CA TRP A 132 12.40 -14.31 2.94
C TRP A 132 12.54 -15.75 3.42
N GLN A 133 13.08 -16.66 2.59
CA GLN A 133 13.34 -18.05 2.97
C GLN A 133 14.29 -18.13 4.17
N ARG A 134 15.38 -17.35 4.16
CA ARG A 134 16.33 -17.25 5.27
C ARG A 134 15.66 -16.78 6.56
N TRP A 135 14.75 -15.81 6.45
CA TRP A 135 14.01 -15.30 7.60
C TRP A 135 13.00 -16.31 8.17
N ILE A 136 12.25 -17.02 7.33
CA ILE A 136 11.19 -17.96 7.79
C ILE A 136 11.73 -19.32 8.25
N ALA A 137 12.89 -19.76 7.73
CA ALA A 137 13.49 -21.05 8.05
C ALA A 137 13.63 -21.35 9.56
N PRO A 138 14.20 -20.47 10.41
CA PRO A 138 14.31 -20.75 11.85
C PRO A 138 12.95 -20.84 12.56
N MET A 139 11.87 -20.32 11.96
CA MET A 139 10.51 -20.39 12.49
C MET A 139 9.70 -21.57 11.92
N SER A 140 10.28 -22.37 11.02
CA SER A 140 9.59 -23.45 10.30
C SER A 140 9.70 -24.81 11.00
N GLY A 141 10.36 -24.88 12.16
CA GLY A 141 10.59 -26.12 12.90
C GLY A 141 11.65 -27.01 12.26
N GLU A 142 11.74 -28.25 12.74
CA GLU A 142 12.71 -29.22 12.26
C GLU A 142 12.32 -29.81 10.89
N MET A 143 13.33 -30.21 10.12
CA MET A 143 13.12 -30.95 8.88
C MET A 143 12.57 -32.34 9.19
N VAL A 144 11.41 -32.66 8.58
CA VAL A 144 10.76 -33.96 8.72
C VAL A 144 10.56 -34.62 7.35
N ALA A 145 10.31 -35.93 7.35
CA ALA A 145 9.97 -36.64 6.12
C ALA A 145 8.73 -36.03 5.45
N ALA A 146 8.77 -35.91 4.12
CA ALA A 146 7.68 -35.34 3.34
C ALA A 146 6.37 -36.12 3.57
N ARG A 147 5.29 -35.39 3.89
CA ARG A 147 3.97 -35.97 4.10
C ARG A 147 3.31 -36.30 2.76
N LYS A 148 2.56 -37.39 2.72
CA LYS A 148 1.77 -37.78 1.54
C LYS A 148 0.37 -37.14 1.63
N PRO A 149 -0.08 -36.36 0.64
CA PRO A 149 -1.45 -35.86 0.61
C PRO A 149 -2.46 -37.00 0.80
N GLY A 150 -3.46 -36.79 1.66
CA GLY A 150 -4.46 -37.81 1.98
C GLY A 150 -4.09 -38.79 3.10
N SER A 151 -2.86 -38.78 3.63
CA SER A 151 -2.45 -39.74 4.68
C SER A 151 -2.97 -39.42 6.09
N GLY A 152 -3.68 -38.30 6.26
CA GLY A 152 -4.21 -37.84 7.55
C GLY A 152 -5.73 -37.98 7.66
N LYS A 153 -6.36 -37.09 8.45
CA LYS A 153 -7.83 -37.07 8.62
C LYS A 153 -8.59 -36.65 7.36
N PHE A 154 -7.94 -35.94 6.45
CA PHE A 154 -8.56 -35.40 5.24
C PHE A 154 -8.15 -36.21 4.02
N LYS A 155 -9.14 -36.63 3.22
CA LYS A 155 -8.93 -37.35 1.95
C LYS A 155 -8.60 -36.37 0.82
N VAL A 156 -7.89 -36.85 -0.19
CA VAL A 156 -7.69 -36.11 -1.45
C VAL A 156 -9.05 -35.95 -2.14
N LEU A 157 -9.37 -34.71 -2.56
CA LEU A 157 -10.63 -34.38 -3.23
C LEU A 157 -10.47 -34.39 -4.75
N GLU A 158 -9.42 -33.75 -5.25
CA GLU A 158 -9.06 -33.67 -6.67
C GLU A 158 -7.57 -33.31 -6.81
N GLU A 159 -7.01 -33.52 -8.00
CA GLU A 159 -5.65 -33.08 -8.34
C GLU A 159 -5.55 -31.55 -8.45
N ALA A 160 -4.41 -30.99 -8.06
CA ALA A 160 -4.11 -29.58 -8.30
C ALA A 160 -4.15 -29.27 -9.81
N PRO A 161 -4.60 -28.07 -10.23
CA PRO A 161 -4.85 -26.87 -9.42
C PRO A 161 -6.30 -26.76 -8.90
N GLY A 162 -7.08 -27.84 -8.99
CA GLY A 162 -8.47 -27.88 -8.54
C GLY A 162 -9.47 -27.23 -9.49
N SER A 163 -10.74 -27.32 -9.12
CA SER A 163 -11.89 -26.89 -9.93
C SER A 163 -12.19 -25.39 -9.79
N TYR A 164 -11.94 -24.79 -8.63
CA TYR A 164 -12.32 -23.39 -8.35
C TYR A 164 -11.54 -22.40 -9.21
N VAL A 165 -10.23 -22.62 -9.40
CA VAL A 165 -9.40 -21.76 -10.26
C VAL A 165 -9.76 -21.86 -11.74
N LYS A 166 -10.50 -22.92 -12.15
CA LYS A 166 -10.95 -23.12 -13.53
C LYS A 166 -12.31 -22.47 -13.80
N ALA A 167 -12.96 -21.90 -12.77
CA ALA A 167 -14.26 -21.25 -12.92
C ALA A 167 -14.13 -19.94 -13.69
N ARG A 168 -15.02 -19.70 -14.65
CA ARG A 168 -15.02 -18.48 -15.48
C ARG A 168 -16.06 -17.48 -15.02
N SER A 169 -15.67 -16.21 -14.94
CA SER A 169 -16.62 -15.11 -14.76
C SER A 169 -17.62 -15.07 -15.91
N GLY A 170 -18.92 -15.16 -15.59
CA GLY A 170 -20.01 -15.14 -16.59
C GLY A 170 -20.49 -16.51 -17.06
N ALA A 171 -19.81 -17.60 -16.69
CA ALA A 171 -20.39 -18.94 -16.83
C ALA A 171 -21.54 -19.05 -15.81
N GLY A 172 -22.78 -18.98 -16.29
CA GLY A 172 -23.97 -19.15 -15.47
C GLY A 172 -23.96 -20.52 -14.79
N SER A 173 -23.52 -20.56 -13.54
CA SER A 173 -23.56 -21.75 -12.70
C SER A 173 -23.71 -21.28 -11.26
N ALA A 174 -24.96 -21.30 -10.81
CA ALA A 174 -25.26 -21.45 -9.40
C ALA A 174 -24.79 -22.85 -9.00
N ALA A 175 -23.50 -22.99 -8.70
CA ALA A 175 -23.04 -24.11 -7.90
C ALA A 175 -23.73 -23.95 -6.54
N SER A 176 -24.79 -24.73 -6.30
CA SER A 176 -25.49 -24.74 -5.03
C SER A 176 -24.51 -25.17 -3.96
N LEU A 177 -24.04 -24.21 -3.15
CA LEU A 177 -23.37 -24.54 -1.90
C LEU A 177 -24.34 -25.41 -1.08
N PRO A 178 -23.89 -26.56 -0.54
CA PRO A 178 -24.73 -27.36 0.34
C PRO A 178 -25.16 -26.48 1.53
N LYS A 179 -26.48 -26.38 1.74
CA LYS A 179 -27.04 -25.64 2.88
C LYS A 179 -26.64 -26.36 4.17
N THR A 180 -25.66 -25.84 4.90
CA THR A 180 -25.46 -26.19 6.29
C THR A 180 -26.59 -25.58 7.11
N THR A 181 -27.52 -26.42 7.56
CA THR A 181 -28.52 -26.08 8.57
C THR A 181 -27.82 -25.87 9.92
N ALA A 182 -27.52 -24.62 10.24
CA ALA A 182 -27.27 -24.22 11.63
C ALA A 182 -28.65 -23.96 12.28
N GLU A 183 -29.07 -24.87 13.15
CA GLU A 183 -30.23 -24.69 14.03
C GLU A 183 -30.03 -23.46 14.93
N LYS A 184 -30.97 -22.52 14.84
CA LYS A 184 -31.06 -21.38 15.77
C LYS A 184 -31.84 -21.80 17.01
N THR A 185 -31.16 -22.15 18.09
CA THR A 185 -31.71 -21.98 19.43
C THR A 185 -31.41 -20.56 19.91
N ALA A 186 -32.44 -19.71 19.83
CA ALA A 186 -32.41 -18.34 20.34
C ALA A 186 -32.71 -18.33 21.85
N SER A 187 -31.86 -17.67 22.63
CA SER A 187 -32.22 -17.08 23.91
C SER A 187 -32.18 -15.56 23.78
N LYS A 188 -33.35 -14.93 23.95
CA LYS A 188 -33.54 -13.47 23.93
C LYS A 188 -33.22 -12.93 25.32
N SER A 189 -32.34 -11.94 25.43
CA SER A 189 -32.45 -10.90 26.46
C SER A 189 -31.55 -9.71 26.15
N SER A 190 -32.11 -8.50 26.30
CA SER A 190 -31.43 -7.21 26.47
C SER A 190 -30.53 -6.66 25.35
N ALA A 191 -31.13 -6.22 24.23
CA ALA A 191 -30.50 -5.22 23.33
C ALA A 191 -31.52 -4.43 22.49
N GLN A 192 -32.66 -4.06 23.07
CA GLN A 192 -33.65 -3.17 22.43
C GLN A 192 -34.04 -2.05 23.40
N LYS A 193 -33.13 -1.09 23.59
CA LYS A 193 -33.39 0.29 24.08
C LYS A 193 -32.08 1.08 24.16
N ALA A 194 -31.50 1.46 23.02
CA ALA A 194 -30.41 2.45 22.98
C ALA A 194 -30.16 3.06 21.58
N ILE A 195 -31.17 3.14 20.70
CA ILE A 195 -31.04 3.84 19.41
C ILE A 195 -32.28 4.71 19.22
N GLN A 196 -32.36 5.81 19.96
CA GLN A 196 -33.21 6.96 19.68
C GLN A 196 -32.87 8.10 20.65
N THR A 197 -31.71 8.74 20.46
CA THR A 197 -31.41 10.12 20.90
C THR A 197 -29.98 10.47 20.50
N ALA A 198 -29.78 10.97 19.29
CA ALA A 198 -28.68 11.87 18.92
C ALA A 198 -28.85 12.35 17.46
N ASP A 199 -30.00 12.96 17.17
CA ASP A 199 -30.17 13.82 16.01
C ASP A 199 -30.79 15.11 16.54
N LYS A 200 -29.94 16.13 16.74
CA LYS A 200 -30.21 17.58 16.90
C LYS A 200 -29.18 18.23 17.82
N ALA A 201 -28.14 18.82 17.20
CA ALA A 201 -27.33 19.98 17.62
C ALA A 201 -25.99 19.86 16.86
N ALA A 202 -25.43 20.83 16.16
CA ALA A 202 -25.75 22.24 16.00
C ALA A 202 -25.10 22.72 14.69
N THR A 203 -25.79 23.63 14.01
CA THR A 203 -25.23 24.56 13.03
C THR A 203 -24.38 25.62 13.73
N SER A 204 -23.16 25.87 13.26
CA SER A 204 -22.56 27.21 13.29
C SER A 204 -21.40 27.31 12.30
N GLU A 205 -21.56 28.15 11.30
CA GLU A 205 -20.49 28.63 10.42
C GLU A 205 -19.59 29.62 11.19
N LYS A 206 -18.28 29.54 10.95
CA LYS A 206 -17.36 30.66 11.14
C LYS A 206 -16.43 30.76 9.92
N ALA A 207 -16.59 31.87 9.20
CA ALA A 207 -15.67 32.35 8.18
C ALA A 207 -14.33 32.76 8.82
N TRP A 208 -13.21 32.49 8.12
CA TRP A 208 -11.91 33.07 8.41
C TRP A 208 -11.40 33.84 7.19
N THR A 209 -11.02 35.09 7.44
CA THR A 209 -10.54 36.11 6.50
C THR A 209 -9.12 35.81 6.00
N ILE A 210 -8.88 35.91 4.69
CA ILE A 210 -7.52 35.83 4.12
C ILE A 210 -6.77 37.13 4.43
N LYS A 211 -5.62 37.02 5.07
CA LYS A 211 -4.65 38.11 5.23
C LYS A 211 -3.61 37.99 4.10
N ALA A 212 -3.31 39.11 3.44
CA ALA A 212 -2.32 39.18 2.36
C ALA A 212 -0.93 38.77 2.88
N LEU A 213 -0.23 37.91 2.13
CA LEU A 213 1.12 37.44 2.45
C LEU A 213 2.16 38.45 1.95
N ASP A 214 2.97 38.88 2.91
CA ASP A 214 4.20 39.65 2.77
C ASP A 214 5.21 38.90 1.87
N THR A 215 5.91 39.62 0.99
CA THR A 215 6.74 39.07 -0.11
C THR A 215 8.22 39.37 0.07
N SER A 216 8.75 39.16 1.28
CA SER A 216 10.20 39.17 1.48
C SER A 216 10.63 38.03 2.41
N GLN A 217 10.96 36.88 1.82
CA GLN A 217 11.55 35.76 2.54
C GLN A 217 12.71 35.18 1.73
N ALA A 218 13.77 34.78 2.43
CA ALA A 218 14.99 34.20 1.86
C ALA A 218 14.66 33.03 0.89
N ALA A 219 15.47 32.86 -0.15
CA ALA A 219 15.23 31.87 -1.19
C ALA A 219 15.08 30.46 -0.59
N ASP A 220 13.96 29.80 -0.91
CA ASP A 220 13.67 28.46 -0.39
C ASP A 220 14.64 27.42 -0.96
N ASP A 221 14.93 26.40 -0.16
CA ASP A 221 15.70 25.24 -0.61
C ASP A 221 14.82 24.26 -1.40
N LEU A 222 14.73 24.48 -2.71
CA LEU A 222 13.99 23.59 -3.61
C LEU A 222 14.51 22.15 -3.62
N THR A 223 15.72 21.87 -3.11
CA THR A 223 16.22 20.49 -3.01
C THR A 223 15.48 19.66 -1.95
N ALA A 224 14.68 20.32 -1.09
CA ALA A 224 13.78 19.66 -0.16
C ALA A 224 12.50 19.07 -0.83
N ILE A 225 12.32 19.27 -2.14
CA ILE A 225 11.24 18.68 -2.93
C ILE A 225 11.76 17.41 -3.61
N ASN A 226 11.05 16.29 -3.40
CA ASN A 226 11.45 15.00 -3.95
C ASN A 226 11.45 15.03 -5.47
N GLY A 227 12.60 14.68 -6.07
CA GLY A 227 12.83 14.73 -7.51
C GLY A 227 13.59 15.97 -7.98
N ILE A 228 13.82 16.96 -7.10
CA ILE A 228 14.60 18.17 -7.40
C ILE A 228 16.00 18.05 -6.77
N GLY A 229 17.00 17.67 -7.58
CA GLY A 229 18.40 17.71 -7.15
C GLY A 229 19.05 19.09 -7.31
N PRO A 230 20.28 19.32 -6.79
CA PRO A 230 20.94 20.64 -6.81
C PRO A 230 21.05 21.29 -8.20
N LYS A 231 21.36 20.48 -9.23
CA LYS A 231 21.42 20.96 -10.62
C LYS A 231 20.05 21.40 -11.14
N LEU A 232 19.00 20.67 -10.79
CA LEU A 232 17.64 20.96 -11.23
C LEU A 232 17.05 22.16 -10.47
N ALA A 233 17.39 22.29 -9.19
CA ALA A 233 17.06 23.47 -8.39
C ALA A 233 17.68 24.75 -8.98
N ALA A 234 18.91 24.68 -9.50
CA ALA A 234 19.55 25.81 -10.18
C ALA A 234 18.82 26.18 -11.48
N VAL A 235 18.43 25.19 -12.29
CA VAL A 235 17.65 25.40 -13.53
C VAL A 235 16.28 26.03 -13.24
N LEU A 236 15.59 25.57 -12.19
CA LEU A 236 14.30 26.15 -11.78
C LEU A 236 14.45 27.59 -11.31
N LYS A 237 15.52 27.91 -10.57
CA LYS A 237 15.85 29.28 -10.15
C LYS A 237 16.08 30.20 -11.34
N ASP A 238 16.82 29.75 -12.35
CA ASP A 238 17.04 30.50 -13.60
C ASP A 238 15.74 30.77 -14.37
N LYS A 239 14.77 29.83 -14.29
CA LYS A 239 13.41 29.99 -14.83
C LYS A 239 12.45 30.78 -13.95
N GLY A 240 12.95 31.50 -12.94
CA GLY A 240 12.15 32.34 -12.06
C GLY A 240 11.35 31.58 -11.00
N ILE A 241 11.63 30.29 -10.80
CA ILE A 241 11.06 29.48 -9.71
C ILE A 241 12.13 29.38 -8.62
N ALA A 242 12.16 30.36 -7.72
CA ALA A 242 13.15 30.46 -6.65
C ALA A 242 12.59 30.23 -5.23
N SER A 243 11.29 29.94 -5.11
CA SER A 243 10.61 29.72 -3.83
C SER A 243 9.57 28.60 -3.93
N TYR A 244 9.18 28.03 -2.78
CA TYR A 244 8.06 27.10 -2.68
C TYR A 244 6.77 27.77 -3.16
N ALA A 245 6.58 29.07 -2.86
CA ALA A 245 5.44 29.83 -3.36
C ALA A 245 5.40 29.90 -4.90
N ALA A 246 6.54 30.17 -5.54
CA ALA A 246 6.65 30.21 -7.00
C ALA A 246 6.44 28.82 -7.63
N LEU A 247 6.92 27.76 -6.98
CA LEU A 247 6.74 26.38 -7.44
C LEU A 247 5.30 25.88 -7.25
N ALA A 248 4.64 26.27 -6.15
CA ALA A 248 3.25 25.93 -5.82
C ALA A 248 2.22 26.63 -6.71
N ALA A 249 2.57 27.80 -7.26
CA ALA A 249 1.69 28.61 -8.09
C ALA A 249 1.57 28.12 -9.54
N LYS A 250 2.40 27.16 -9.96
CA LYS A 250 2.39 26.58 -11.31
C LYS A 250 1.80 25.18 -11.31
N SER A 251 1.20 24.79 -12.42
CA SER A 251 0.79 23.39 -12.64
C SER A 251 2.01 22.51 -12.93
N ALA A 252 1.85 21.20 -12.74
CA ALA A 252 2.89 20.22 -13.04
C ALA A 252 3.29 20.26 -14.53
N GLU A 253 2.32 20.51 -15.42
CA GLU A 253 2.47 20.61 -16.87
C GLU A 253 3.21 21.89 -17.28
N GLU A 254 2.95 23.01 -16.60
CA GLU A 254 3.69 24.26 -16.80
C GLU A 254 5.17 24.09 -16.40
N ILE A 255 5.42 23.45 -15.26
CA ILE A 255 6.79 23.14 -14.81
C ILE A 255 7.47 22.17 -15.79
N LYS A 256 6.74 21.15 -16.27
CA LYS A 256 7.23 20.19 -17.25
C LYS A 256 7.61 20.88 -18.56
N SER A 257 6.77 21.79 -19.03
CA SER A 257 7.00 22.54 -20.26
C SER A 257 8.20 23.48 -20.14
N LEU A 258 8.37 24.14 -18.98
CA LEU A 258 9.54 24.96 -18.69
C LEU A 258 10.84 24.14 -18.71
N LEU A 259 10.83 22.95 -18.12
CA LEU A 259 12.00 22.07 -18.14
C LEU A 259 12.32 21.55 -19.53
N LEU A 260 11.30 21.23 -20.35
CA LEU A 260 11.51 20.79 -21.73
C LEU A 260 12.07 21.91 -22.62
N SER A 261 11.83 23.18 -22.30
CA SER A 261 12.44 24.33 -23.00
C SER A 261 13.97 24.40 -22.82
N GLU A 262 14.51 23.77 -21.79
CA GLU A 262 15.96 23.67 -21.52
C GLU A 262 16.64 22.49 -22.24
N GLY A 263 15.85 21.58 -22.80
CA GLY A 263 16.34 20.48 -23.63
C GLY A 263 15.61 19.15 -23.40
N ALA A 264 15.70 18.27 -24.39
CA ALA A 264 15.05 16.96 -24.37
C ALA A 264 15.49 16.08 -23.18
N GLY A 265 16.66 16.34 -22.59
CA GLY A 265 17.20 15.63 -21.43
C GLY A 265 16.36 15.78 -20.15
N TYR A 266 15.43 16.74 -20.09
CA TYR A 266 14.55 16.94 -18.94
C TYR A 266 13.20 16.18 -19.03
N SER A 267 12.97 15.46 -20.13
CA SER A 267 11.79 14.60 -20.31
C SER A 267 11.67 13.49 -19.25
N ARG A 268 12.78 13.09 -18.64
CA ARG A 268 12.85 12.07 -17.58
C ARG A 268 12.31 12.50 -16.21
N TYR A 269 12.17 13.80 -15.94
CA TYR A 269 11.77 14.29 -14.61
C TYR A 269 10.25 14.29 -14.45
N ASP A 270 9.72 13.61 -13.44
CA ASP A 270 8.30 13.68 -13.09
C ASP A 270 8.03 14.91 -12.22
N THR A 271 7.23 15.84 -12.75
CA THR A 271 6.86 17.11 -12.10
C THR A 271 5.50 17.05 -11.42
N SER A 272 4.78 15.93 -11.53
CA SER A 272 3.38 15.77 -11.08
C SER A 272 3.16 16.12 -9.61
N SER A 273 4.15 15.81 -8.76
CA SER A 273 4.04 15.98 -7.31
C SER A 273 4.66 17.28 -6.78
N TRP A 274 5.41 18.02 -7.60
CA TRP A 274 6.19 19.17 -7.12
C TRP A 274 5.35 20.35 -6.63
N PRO A 275 4.25 20.75 -7.29
CA PRO A 275 3.39 21.83 -6.79
C PRO A 275 2.77 21.52 -5.42
N GLU A 276 2.28 20.31 -5.21
CA GLU A 276 1.66 19.90 -3.94
C GLU A 276 2.70 19.76 -2.82
N GLN A 277 3.87 19.20 -3.13
CA GLN A 277 4.99 19.19 -2.18
C GLN A 277 5.39 20.62 -1.78
N ALA A 278 5.47 21.56 -2.73
CA ALA A 278 5.76 22.96 -2.45
C ALA A 278 4.68 23.62 -1.57
N LYS A 279 3.39 23.38 -1.86
CA LYS A 279 2.26 23.87 -1.03
C LYS A 279 2.36 23.39 0.42
N SER A 280 2.78 22.15 0.64
CA SER A 280 2.94 21.59 1.99
C SER A 280 4.05 22.28 2.80
N ARG A 281 5.06 22.83 2.11
CA ARG A 281 6.21 23.51 2.73
C ARG A 281 5.92 24.97 3.08
N ILE A 282 4.99 25.62 2.39
CA ILE A 282 4.53 27.00 2.70
C ILE A 282 3.69 27.04 3.99
N LYS A 283 3.03 25.94 4.35
CA LYS A 283 2.14 25.84 5.51
C LYS A 283 2.85 25.55 6.84
N LYS A 284 4.17 25.37 6.84
CA LYS A 284 5.01 25.21 8.04
C LYS A 284 5.69 26.53 8.36
#